data_AF-A0A7V9Q8G9-F1
#
_entry.id   AF-A0A7V9Q8G9-F1
#
_cell.length_a   1.000
_cell.length_b   1.000
_cell.length_c   1.000
_cell.angle_alpha   90.00
_cell.angle_beta   90.00
_cell.angle_gamma   90.00
#
_symmetry.space_group_name_H-M   'P 1'
#
loop_
_entity.id
_entity.type
_entity.pdbx_description
1 polymer ?
#
loop_
_entity_poly.entity_id
_entity_poly.type
_entity_poly.pdbx_seq_one_letter_code
_entity_poly.pdbx_strand_id
1 'polypeptide(L)'
;MTEADSTQMENTNEGALDDRGTSEGAGLEMLKRLRDSGFEADNEKLAIALGRPVEEVAAWMDGSAPPDDDIIMKARGIATQRGVEIE
;
A
#
# COMPACT_ATOMS: atom_id res chain seq x y z
N MET A 1 -31.16 9.34 -35.63
CA MET A 1 -30.92 9.40 -34.18
C MET A 1 -30.88 7.99 -33.67
N THR A 2 -29.68 7.43 -33.51
CA THR A 2 -29.47 6.27 -32.65
C THR A 2 -28.12 6.53 -32.00
N GLU A 3 -28.18 6.70 -30.70
CA GLU A 3 -27.16 7.29 -29.86
C GLU A 3 -25.92 6.40 -29.83
N ALA A 4 -24.78 7.02 -30.11
CA ALA A 4 -23.51 6.55 -29.60
C ALA A 4 -23.47 7.00 -28.13
N ASP A 5 -23.50 6.06 -27.19
CA ASP A 5 -22.98 6.30 -25.86
C ASP A 5 -21.97 5.21 -25.52
N SER A 6 -20.71 5.59 -25.70
CA SER A 6 -19.54 4.84 -25.32
C SER A 6 -19.20 5.23 -23.89
N THR A 7 -19.68 4.46 -22.91
CA THR A 7 -19.32 4.65 -21.50
C THR A 7 -19.37 3.28 -20.84
N GLN A 8 -18.36 2.72 -20.20
CA GLN A 8 -16.95 2.99 -19.97
C GLN A 8 -16.51 1.63 -19.40
N MET A 9 -15.38 1.09 -19.84
CA MET A 9 -14.86 -0.16 -19.28
C MET A 9 -14.73 -0.01 -17.76
N GLU A 10 -15.66 -0.61 -17.00
CA GLU A 10 -15.41 -0.99 -15.62
C GLU A 10 -14.34 -2.09 -15.68
N ASN A 11 -13.08 -1.66 -15.84
CA ASN A 11 -11.96 -2.43 -15.33
C ASN A 11 -12.08 -2.31 -13.81
N THR A 12 -13.01 -3.07 -13.23
CA THR A 12 -12.94 -3.46 -11.84
C THR A 12 -11.54 -4.01 -11.65
N ASN A 13 -10.75 -3.26 -10.89
CA ASN A 13 -9.40 -3.60 -10.54
C ASN A 13 -9.49 -4.73 -9.50
N GLU A 14 -9.96 -5.91 -9.94
CA GLU A 14 -10.20 -7.10 -9.13
C GLU A 14 -8.85 -7.58 -8.59
N GLY A 15 -8.41 -7.02 -7.45
CA GLY A 15 -7.12 -7.30 -6.82
C GLY A 15 -6.21 -6.08 -6.63
N ALA A 16 -6.66 -4.86 -6.92
CA ALA A 16 -5.93 -3.67 -6.51
C ALA A 16 -6.24 -3.27 -5.07
N LEU A 17 -5.18 -2.90 -4.35
CA LEU A 17 -5.21 -2.36 -3.01
C LEU A 17 -5.55 -0.86 -2.97
N ASP A 18 -5.69 -0.17 -4.10
CA ASP A 18 -6.09 1.25 -4.09
C ASP A 18 -6.66 1.73 -5.43
N ASP A 19 -7.08 2.99 -5.45
CA ASP A 19 -7.56 3.71 -6.63
C ASP A 19 -6.48 3.92 -7.72
N ARG A 20 -5.21 3.69 -7.40
CA ARG A 20 -4.08 3.77 -8.33
C ARG A 20 -3.75 2.43 -8.97
N GLY A 21 -4.43 1.35 -8.60
CA GLY A 21 -4.18 0.02 -9.13
C GLY A 21 -2.96 -0.67 -8.53
N THR A 22 -2.58 -0.33 -7.30
CA THR A 22 -1.48 -0.99 -6.59
C THR A 22 -1.82 -2.45 -6.35
N SER A 23 -1.03 -3.39 -6.88
CA SER A 23 -1.18 -4.81 -6.56
C SER A 23 -0.65 -5.13 -5.17
N GLU A 24 -1.04 -6.28 -4.61
CA GLU A 24 -0.52 -6.77 -3.31
C GLU A 24 1.01 -6.77 -3.25
N GLY A 25 1.67 -7.29 -4.30
CA GLY A 25 3.12 -7.31 -4.39
C GLY A 25 3.74 -5.91 -4.44
N ALA A 26 3.13 -4.98 -5.18
CA ALA A 26 3.60 -3.59 -5.22
C ALA A 26 3.41 -2.90 -3.85
N GLY A 27 2.29 -3.16 -3.17
CA GLY A 27 2.03 -2.64 -1.83
C GLY A 27 3.04 -3.14 -0.80
N LEU A 28 3.41 -4.42 -0.86
CA LEU A 28 4.47 -4.98 -0.01
C LEU A 28 5.82 -4.30 -0.24
N GLU A 29 6.21 -4.08 -1.49
CA GLU A 29 7.47 -3.39 -1.80
C GLU A 29 7.45 -1.92 -1.33
N MET A 30 6.31 -1.23 -1.43
CA MET A 30 6.14 0.11 -0.86
C MET A 30 6.34 0.11 0.66
N LEU A 31 5.75 -0.86 1.37
CA LEU A 31 5.90 -1.00 2.82
C LEU A 31 7.35 -1.31 3.23
N LYS A 32 8.04 -2.18 2.50
CA LYS A 32 9.46 -2.47 2.74
C LYS A 32 10.33 -1.23 2.55
N ARG A 33 10.15 -0.48 1.46
CA ARG A 33 10.88 0.77 1.23
C ARG A 33 10.62 1.79 2.32
N LEU A 34 9.35 1.93 2.72
CA LEU A 34 8.97 2.84 3.80
C LEU A 34 9.65 2.44 5.11
N ARG A 35 9.66 1.15 5.46
CA ARG A 35 10.35 0.64 6.65
C ARG A 35 11.84 0.95 6.60
N ASP A 36 12.49 0.58 5.52
CA ASP A 36 13.96 0.64 5.41
C ASP A 36 14.45 2.08 5.40
N SER A 37 13.78 2.95 4.65
CA SER A 37 14.20 4.35 4.46
C SER A 37 13.58 5.32 5.46
N GLY A 38 12.37 5.04 5.96
CA GLY A 38 11.62 5.91 6.87
C GLY A 38 11.64 5.50 8.34
N PHE A 39 12.07 4.27 8.63
CA PHE A 39 12.01 3.67 9.97
C PHE A 39 13.24 2.84 10.34
N GLU A 40 14.39 3.06 9.71
CA GLU A 40 15.66 2.37 10.05
C GLU A 40 15.56 0.84 9.96
N ALA A 41 14.74 0.33 9.03
CA ALA A 41 14.44 -1.10 8.88
C ALA A 41 13.79 -1.75 10.12
N ASP A 42 13.15 -0.95 10.97
CA ASP A 42 12.53 -1.40 12.23
C ASP A 42 11.01 -1.64 12.05
N ASN A 43 10.58 -2.88 12.24
CA ASN A 43 9.17 -3.27 12.15
C ASN A 43 8.32 -2.65 13.25
N GLU A 44 8.83 -2.48 14.48
CA GLU A 44 8.08 -1.89 15.59
C GLU A 44 7.81 -0.40 15.34
N LYS A 45 8.80 0.32 14.82
CA LYS A 45 8.64 1.75 14.47
C LYS A 45 7.62 1.93 13.34
N LEU A 46 7.67 1.08 12.32
CA LEU A 46 6.68 1.09 11.25
C LEU A 46 5.28 0.75 11.78
N ALA A 47 5.15 -0.27 12.64
CA ALA A 47 3.91 -0.69 13.26
C ALA A 47 3.26 0.44 14.06
N ILE A 48 4.05 1.15 14.88
CA ILE A 48 3.59 2.31 15.65
C ILE A 48 3.06 3.41 14.71
N ALA A 49 3.76 3.69 13.62
CA ALA A 49 3.34 4.74 12.68
C ALA A 49 2.10 4.36 11.87
N LEU A 50 1.95 3.09 11.52
CA LEU A 50 0.76 2.57 10.86
C LEU A 50 -0.42 2.40 11.81
N GLY A 51 -0.15 2.34 13.13
CA GLY A 51 -1.16 2.05 14.15
C GLY A 51 -1.65 0.61 14.05
N ARG A 52 -0.73 -0.32 13.83
CA ARG A 52 -0.99 -1.75 13.68
C ARG A 52 -0.11 -2.58 14.61
N PRO A 53 -0.52 -3.82 14.96
CA PRO A 53 0.34 -4.76 15.68
C PRO A 53 1.62 -5.07 14.90
N VAL A 54 2.72 -5.32 15.61
CA VAL A 54 4.00 -5.66 14.98
C VAL A 54 3.94 -7.02 14.27
N GLU A 55 3.08 -7.92 14.73
CA GLU A 55 2.85 -9.24 14.13
C GLU A 55 2.22 -9.12 12.74
N GLU A 56 1.32 -8.15 12.55
CA GLU A 56 0.71 -7.85 11.26
C GLU A 56 1.75 -7.30 10.28
N VAL A 57 2.59 -6.37 10.76
CA VAL A 57 3.73 -5.86 9.97
C VAL A 57 4.70 -6.98 9.63
N ALA A 58 5.02 -7.86 10.57
CA ALA A 58 5.91 -8.99 10.33
C ALA A 58 5.34 -9.92 9.24
N ALA A 59 4.03 -10.20 9.28
CA ALA A 59 3.35 -11.03 8.28
C ALA A 59 3.38 -10.43 6.87
N TRP A 60 3.35 -9.09 6.76
CA TRP A 60 3.56 -8.43 5.47
C TRP A 60 5.02 -8.55 5.01
N MET A 61 5.98 -8.34 5.93
CA MET A 61 7.40 -8.35 5.59
C MET A 61 7.91 -9.72 5.16
N ASP A 62 7.35 -10.80 5.74
CA ASP A 62 7.66 -12.18 5.36
C ASP A 62 6.77 -12.72 4.22
N GLY A 63 5.73 -11.97 3.84
CA GLY A 63 4.79 -12.32 2.77
C GLY A 63 3.76 -13.39 3.15
N SER A 64 3.60 -13.69 4.43
CA SER A 64 2.58 -14.63 4.92
C SER A 64 1.17 -14.04 4.91
N ALA A 65 1.03 -12.71 4.88
CA ALA A 65 -0.23 -12.01 4.67
C ALA A 65 -0.07 -10.79 3.76
N PRO A 66 -1.06 -10.48 2.90
CA PRO A 66 -1.08 -9.21 2.17
C PRO A 66 -1.47 -8.05 3.09
N PRO A 67 -1.03 -6.81 2.78
CA PRO A 67 -1.52 -5.61 3.44
C PRO A 67 -2.88 -5.20 2.88
N ASP A 68 -3.68 -4.55 3.72
CA ASP A 68 -4.97 -3.99 3.32
C ASP A 68 -4.79 -2.68 2.53
N ASP A 69 -5.85 -2.26 1.83
CA ASP A 69 -5.90 -1.03 1.05
C ASP A 69 -5.63 0.24 1.90
N ASP A 70 -6.21 0.29 3.10
CA ASP A 70 -6.03 1.39 4.03
C ASP A 70 -4.57 1.57 4.49
N ILE A 71 -3.83 0.46 4.56
CA ILE A 71 -2.41 0.44 4.90
C ILE A 71 -1.59 1.08 3.80
N ILE A 72 -1.88 0.77 2.53
CA ILE A 72 -1.17 1.37 1.40
C ILE A 72 -1.41 2.88 1.33
N MET A 73 -2.67 3.30 1.48
CA MET A 73 -3.02 4.72 1.53
C MET A 73 -2.29 5.45 2.68
N LYS A 74 -2.26 4.84 3.87
CA LYS A 74 -1.57 5.41 5.04
C LYS A 74 -0.05 5.46 4.83
N ALA A 75 0.55 4.40 4.28
CA ALA A 75 1.98 4.32 4.01
C ALA A 75 2.43 5.48 3.10
N ARG A 76 1.69 5.80 2.04
CA ARG A 76 1.95 6.96 1.19
C ARG A 76 1.88 8.29 1.92
N GLY A 77 0.85 8.47 2.74
CA GLY A 77 0.70 9.68 3.56
C GLY A 77 1.90 9.87 4.49
N ILE A 78 2.36 8.78 5.11
CA ILE A 78 3.53 8.77 5.99
C ILE A 78 4.82 9.06 5.21
N ALA A 79 5.01 8.40 4.07
CA ALA A 79 6.17 8.58 3.21
C ALA A 79 6.32 10.05 2.78
N THR A 80 5.21 10.67 2.38
CA THR A 80 5.14 12.09 2.04
C THR A 80 5.56 12.98 3.23
N GLN A 81 5.05 12.71 4.43
CA GLN A 81 5.39 13.48 5.64
C GLN A 81 6.86 13.34 6.04
N ARG A 82 7.48 12.19 5.75
CA ARG A 82 8.88 11.90 6.08
C ARG A 82 9.86 12.23 4.94
N GLY A 83 9.37 12.58 3.75
CA GLY A 83 10.21 12.80 2.57
C GLY A 83 10.87 11.52 2.04
N VAL A 84 10.18 10.38 2.15
CA VAL A 84 10.64 9.06 1.70
C VAL A 84 9.97 8.72 0.38
N GLU A 85 10.75 8.27 -0.61
CA GLU A 85 10.25 7.76 -1.89
C GLU A 85 9.98 6.24 -1.76
N ILE A 86 8.75 5.82 -2.06
CA ILE A 86 8.31 4.42 -1.90
C ILE A 86 7.76 3.80 -3.19
N GLU A 87 7.55 4.61 -4.23
CA GLU A 87 7.01 4.22 -5.55
C GLU A 87 8.12 4.14 -6.60
#